data_AF-A0A3D2S875-F1
#
_entry.id   AF-A0A3D2S875-F1
#
_cell.length_a   1.000
_cell.length_b   1.000
_cell.length_c   1.000
_cell.angle_alpha   90.00
_cell.angle_beta   90.00
_cell.angle_gamma   90.00
#
_symmetry.space_group_name_H-M   'P 1'
#
loop_
_entity.id
_entity.type
_entity.pdbx_description
1 polymer ?
#
loop_
_entity_poly.entity_id
_entity_poly.type
_entity_poly.pdbx_seq_one_letter_code
_entity_poly.pdbx_strand_id
1 'polypeptide(L)'
;DDGLTYYTLYQDLDNDGYGNPGVVTVDCTIPPFYSINSLDCDDTNPLMHPGILEILDDGIDNNCDGITDELPLGISLAEDSGITIFPNPTTTGITIQLPTHLQLPLAFHLRNAQGLSVLIGRMETHEQYLSLVTYPAGVYTLHFHNGSVVVVVRQ
;
A
#
# COMPACT_ATOMS: atom_id res chain seq x y z
N ASP A 1 35.69 24.09 15.85
CA ASP A 1 34.54 23.24 15.50
C ASP A 1 33.40 23.76 16.32
N ASP A 2 32.51 24.54 15.70
CA ASP A 2 31.42 25.24 16.38
C ASP A 2 30.21 24.31 16.63
N GLY A 3 30.32 23.01 16.36
CA GLY A 3 29.31 22.01 16.70
C GLY A 3 27.97 22.18 15.96
N LEU A 4 27.97 22.89 14.83
CA LEU A 4 26.78 23.13 14.02
C LEU A 4 26.54 21.94 13.07
N THR A 5 25.34 21.38 13.14
CA THR A 5 24.87 20.37 12.19
C THR A 5 24.43 21.06 10.90
N TYR A 6 24.97 20.61 9.77
CA TYR A 6 24.51 21.02 8.44
C TYR A 6 23.58 19.95 7.87
N TYR A 7 22.54 20.40 7.18
CA TYR A 7 21.61 19.56 6.45
C TYR A 7 21.87 19.71 4.96
N THR A 8 21.85 18.60 4.24
CA THR A 8 21.59 18.65 2.80
C THR A 8 20.08 18.81 2.62
N LEU A 9 19.69 19.87 1.93
CA LEU A 9 18.30 20.28 1.76
C LEU A 9 17.96 20.28 0.29
N TYR A 10 16.72 19.92 -0.02
CA TYR A 10 16.19 19.76 -1.37
C TYR A 10 14.96 20.63 -1.50
N GLN A 11 14.80 21.31 -2.65
CA GLN A 11 13.64 22.16 -2.88
C GLN A 11 12.34 21.34 -2.78
N ASP A 12 11.33 21.91 -2.13
CA ASP A 12 9.98 21.36 -1.96
C ASP A 12 9.01 22.48 -2.39
N LEU A 13 8.78 22.57 -3.70
CA LEU A 13 8.11 23.70 -4.35
C LEU A 13 6.59 23.61 -4.25
N ASP A 14 6.02 22.41 -4.19
CA ASP A 14 4.59 22.20 -3.96
C ASP A 14 4.21 22.03 -2.47
N ASN A 15 5.20 21.93 -1.58
CA ASN A 15 5.06 21.91 -0.13
C ASN A 15 4.33 20.67 0.38
N ASP A 16 4.65 19.49 -0.18
CA ASP A 16 4.17 18.19 0.28
C ASP A 16 5.10 17.52 1.32
N GLY A 17 6.31 18.07 1.51
CA GLY A 17 7.32 17.59 2.45
C GLY A 17 8.39 16.69 1.83
N TYR A 18 8.33 16.43 0.53
CA TYR A 18 9.34 15.72 -0.24
C TYR A 18 10.17 16.71 -1.06
N GLY A 19 11.43 16.35 -1.28
CA GLY A 19 12.37 17.26 -1.89
C GLY A 19 12.89 16.77 -3.24
N ASN A 20 13.02 17.70 -4.16
CA ASN A 20 13.57 17.51 -5.50
C ASN A 20 15.07 17.18 -5.46
N PRO A 21 15.49 15.98 -5.90
CA PRO A 21 16.92 15.62 -5.94
C PRO A 21 17.74 16.48 -6.91
N GLY A 22 17.10 17.16 -7.87
CA GLY A 22 17.74 18.04 -8.85
C GLY A 22 18.09 19.44 -8.32
N VAL A 23 17.50 19.88 -7.21
CA VAL A 23 17.72 21.21 -6.63
C VAL A 23 18.13 21.09 -5.17
N VAL A 24 19.44 21.21 -4.92
CA VAL A 24 20.06 20.95 -3.62
C VAL A 24 20.77 22.18 -3.06
N THR A 25 20.67 22.37 -1.75
CA THR A 25 21.45 23.35 -0.98
C THR A 25 21.93 22.73 0.34
N VAL A 26 22.86 23.40 1.01
CA VAL A 26 23.37 23.00 2.33
C VAL A 26 23.26 24.19 3.27
N ASP A 27 22.59 23.99 4.40
CA ASP A 27 22.38 25.03 5.40
C ASP A 27 22.32 24.41 6.81
N CYS A 28 22.53 25.21 7.84
CA CYS A 28 22.41 24.79 9.24
C CYS A 28 20.99 24.97 9.80
N THR A 29 20.08 25.53 9.00
CA THR A 29 18.64 25.64 9.29
C THR A 29 17.84 25.18 8.07
N ILE A 30 16.60 24.72 8.26
CA ILE A 30 15.71 24.31 7.16
C ILE A 30 14.88 25.53 6.74
N PRO A 31 15.09 26.13 5.55
CA PRO A 31 14.26 27.22 5.04
C PRO A 31 12.87 26.72 4.64
N PRO A 32 11.87 27.60 4.52
CA PRO A 32 10.61 27.26 3.85
C PRO A 32 10.85 26.79 2.42
N PHE A 33 9.98 25.89 1.92
CA PHE A 33 10.09 25.28 0.58
C PHE A 33 11.33 24.39 0.40
N TYR A 34 11.82 23.79 1.49
CA TYR A 34 12.87 22.79 1.46
C TYR A 34 12.57 21.61 2.37
N SER A 35 12.87 20.41 1.88
CA SER A 35 12.85 19.16 2.63
C SER A 35 14.27 18.62 2.88
N ILE A 36 14.39 17.73 3.86
CA ILE A 36 15.65 17.03 4.19
C ILE A 36 15.82 15.72 3.40
N ASN A 37 14.81 15.34 2.61
CA ASN A 37 14.83 14.15 1.76
C ASN A 37 14.86 14.55 0.28
N SER A 38 15.26 13.62 -0.59
CA SER A 38 15.42 13.83 -2.03
C SER A 38 14.53 12.89 -2.84
N LEU A 39 13.33 12.60 -2.33
CA LEU A 39 12.50 11.50 -2.81
C LEU A 39 11.37 11.95 -3.75
N ASP A 40 11.28 13.23 -4.06
CA ASP A 40 10.24 13.76 -4.93
C ASP A 40 10.57 13.51 -6.40
N CYS A 41 9.62 12.94 -7.15
CA CYS A 41 9.74 12.72 -8.59
C CYS A 41 9.11 13.85 -9.43
N ASP A 42 8.20 14.65 -8.87
CA ASP A 42 7.62 15.85 -9.50
C ASP A 42 7.30 16.94 -8.46
N ASP A 43 8.30 17.78 -8.19
CA ASP A 43 8.32 18.96 -7.31
C ASP A 43 7.31 20.07 -7.69
N THR A 44 6.42 19.82 -8.65
CA THR A 44 5.33 20.73 -9.01
C THR A 44 3.95 20.15 -8.70
N ASN A 45 3.88 18.92 -8.22
CA ASN A 45 2.64 18.18 -8.03
C ASN A 45 2.63 17.44 -6.67
N PRO A 46 1.86 17.92 -5.68
CA PRO A 46 1.84 17.37 -4.32
C PRO A 46 1.12 16.02 -4.23
N LEU A 47 0.79 15.41 -5.36
CA LEU A 47 0.25 14.06 -5.51
C LEU A 47 1.25 13.12 -6.21
N MET A 48 2.53 13.50 -6.31
CA MET A 48 3.58 12.71 -6.95
C MET A 48 4.78 12.57 -6.04
N HIS A 49 4.62 11.77 -5.00
CA HIS A 49 5.62 11.57 -3.97
C HIS A 49 5.45 10.19 -3.29
N PRO A 50 6.47 9.70 -2.56
CA PRO A 50 6.38 8.46 -1.81
C PRO A 50 5.14 8.34 -0.93
N GLY A 51 4.43 7.22 -1.08
CA GLY A 51 3.25 6.88 -0.28
C GLY A 51 1.91 7.37 -0.86
N ILE A 52 1.90 8.01 -2.04
CA ILE A 52 0.68 8.22 -2.82
C ILE A 52 0.19 6.89 -3.41
N LEU A 53 -1.12 6.79 -3.65
CA LEU A 53 -1.72 5.68 -4.37
C LEU A 53 -1.59 5.91 -5.88
N GLU A 54 -1.18 4.89 -6.63
CA GLU A 54 -1.16 4.95 -8.10
C GLU A 54 -2.55 5.21 -8.69
N ILE A 55 -2.58 6.08 -9.70
CA ILE A 55 -3.72 6.29 -10.58
C ILE A 55 -3.60 5.30 -11.72
N LEU A 56 -4.42 4.25 -11.68
CA LEU A 56 -4.36 3.19 -12.68
C LEU A 56 -4.66 3.69 -14.11
N ASP A 57 -3.87 3.19 -15.06
CA ASP A 57 -3.95 3.42 -16.50
C ASP A 57 -3.63 4.87 -16.93
N ASP A 58 -2.91 5.65 -16.11
CA ASP A 58 -2.40 6.97 -16.51
C ASP A 58 -0.95 6.94 -17.00
N GLY A 59 -0.22 5.84 -16.75
CA GLY A 59 1.17 5.66 -17.17
C GLY A 59 2.18 6.53 -16.40
N ILE A 60 1.76 7.11 -15.28
CA ILE A 60 2.57 7.90 -14.36
C ILE A 60 2.95 7.01 -13.18
N ASP A 61 4.08 7.33 -12.53
CA ASP A 61 4.52 6.76 -11.27
C ASP A 61 4.18 7.81 -10.20
N ASN A 62 3.01 7.72 -9.59
CA ASN A 62 2.54 8.71 -8.63
C ASN A 62 3.20 8.55 -7.25
N ASN A 63 3.67 7.35 -6.93
CA ASN A 63 4.26 7.03 -5.64
C ASN A 63 5.81 7.11 -5.65
N CYS A 64 6.41 7.42 -6.79
CA CYS A 64 7.85 7.53 -7.04
C CYS A 64 8.65 6.25 -6.65
N ASP A 65 8.06 5.06 -6.78
CA ASP A 65 8.72 3.77 -6.48
C ASP A 65 9.46 3.14 -7.68
N GLY A 66 9.31 3.74 -8.86
CA GLY A 66 9.90 3.30 -10.12
C GLY A 66 9.02 2.34 -10.92
N ILE A 67 7.76 2.11 -10.51
CA ILE A 67 6.80 1.24 -11.18
C ILE A 67 5.51 2.02 -11.46
N THR A 68 5.25 2.29 -12.74
CA THR A 68 3.99 2.91 -13.18
C THR A 68 2.83 1.93 -13.12
N ASP A 69 1.63 2.44 -12.83
CA ASP A 69 0.38 1.67 -12.85
C ASP A 69 0.45 0.39 -11.99
N GLU A 70 1.19 0.42 -10.87
CA GLU A 70 1.18 -0.69 -9.95
C GLU A 70 -0.24 -0.83 -9.36
N LEU A 71 -0.77 -2.06 -9.40
CA LEU A 71 -1.98 -2.35 -8.65
C LEU A 71 -1.58 -2.38 -7.19
N PRO A 72 -2.15 -1.55 -6.30
CA PRO A 72 -1.74 -1.48 -4.89
C PRO A 72 -1.70 -2.91 -4.35
N LEU A 73 -0.50 -3.47 -4.29
CA LEU A 73 -0.26 -4.85 -3.88
C LEU A 73 -0.45 -4.86 -2.38
N GLY A 74 -1.71 -4.93 -1.98
CA GLY A 74 -2.12 -4.75 -0.61
C GLY A 74 -2.16 -3.27 -0.23
N ILE A 75 -3.37 -2.71 -0.25
CA ILE A 75 -3.86 -2.17 1.02
C ILE A 75 -3.90 -3.35 2.00
N SER A 76 -2.72 -3.67 2.51
CA SER A 76 -2.55 -4.39 3.74
C SER A 76 -2.54 -3.30 4.80
N LEU A 77 -3.74 -2.88 5.21
CA LEU A 77 -3.94 -2.46 6.61
C LEU A 77 -3.62 -3.64 7.58
N ALA A 78 -3.16 -4.76 7.04
CA ALA A 78 -2.69 -5.98 7.68
C ALA A 78 -1.16 -6.13 7.71
N GLU A 79 -0.35 -5.11 7.38
CA GLU A 79 1.12 -5.20 7.58
C GLU A 79 1.46 -5.45 9.06
N ASP A 80 0.64 -4.94 9.98
CA ASP A 80 0.75 -5.26 11.42
C ASP A 80 -0.03 -6.54 11.82
N SER A 81 -0.88 -7.07 10.94
CA SER A 81 -1.71 -8.25 11.25
C SER A 81 -1.05 -9.58 10.90
N GLY A 82 0.03 -9.58 10.10
CA GLY A 82 0.75 -10.80 9.70
C GLY A 82 -0.08 -11.84 8.92
N ILE A 83 -1.18 -11.42 8.29
CA ILE A 83 -2.05 -12.28 7.48
C ILE A 83 -1.44 -12.39 6.08
N THR A 84 -1.17 -13.59 5.61
CA THR A 84 -0.62 -13.83 4.25
C THR A 84 -1.64 -14.53 3.36
N ILE A 85 -1.70 -14.10 2.09
CA ILE A 85 -2.61 -14.67 1.08
C ILE A 85 -1.81 -15.05 -0.16
N PHE A 86 -1.90 -16.32 -0.58
CA PHE A 86 -1.21 -16.80 -1.78
C PHE A 86 -1.94 -17.98 -2.44
N PRO A 87 -1.84 -18.15 -3.76
CA PRO A 87 -1.33 -17.17 -4.71
C PRO A 87 -2.27 -15.96 -4.80
N ASN A 88 -1.72 -14.77 -4.97
CA ASN A 88 -2.48 -13.56 -5.25
C ASN A 88 -1.64 -12.70 -6.20
N PRO A 89 -1.99 -12.54 -7.49
CA PRO A 89 -3.25 -12.94 -8.13
C PRO A 89 -3.50 -14.47 -8.23
N THR A 90 -4.75 -14.89 -8.44
CA THR A 90 -5.14 -16.31 -8.58
C THR A 90 -6.11 -16.61 -9.73
N THR A 91 -5.97 -17.79 -10.33
CA THR A 91 -6.89 -18.35 -11.34
C THR A 91 -7.92 -19.34 -10.78
N THR A 92 -7.79 -19.76 -9.53
CA THR A 92 -8.67 -20.82 -8.95
C THR A 92 -9.12 -20.53 -7.53
N GLY A 93 -8.23 -20.03 -6.69
CA GLY A 93 -8.49 -19.77 -5.28
C GLY A 93 -7.23 -19.37 -4.54
N ILE A 94 -7.40 -19.00 -3.28
CA ILE A 94 -6.33 -18.49 -2.43
C ILE A 94 -6.20 -19.35 -1.19
N THR A 95 -4.99 -19.44 -0.65
CA THR A 95 -4.74 -19.89 0.72
C THR A 95 -4.59 -18.65 1.59
N ILE A 96 -5.34 -18.63 2.70
CA ILE A 96 -5.25 -17.62 3.74
C ILE A 96 -4.47 -18.24 4.90
N GLN A 97 -3.36 -17.63 5.29
CA GLN A 97 -2.60 -17.98 6.49
C GLN A 97 -2.71 -16.86 7.51
N LEU A 98 -3.09 -17.21 8.73
CA LEU A 98 -3.17 -16.32 9.87
C LEU A 98 -1.97 -16.55 10.80
N PRO A 99 -1.46 -15.50 11.46
CA PRO A 99 -0.48 -15.66 12.53
C PRO A 99 -1.03 -16.49 13.67
N THR A 100 -0.16 -17.27 14.31
CA THR A 100 -0.52 -18.12 15.46
C THR A 100 -1.02 -17.34 16.68
N HIS A 101 -0.71 -16.04 16.78
CA HIS A 101 -1.18 -15.20 17.88
C HIS A 101 -2.63 -14.73 17.72
N LEU A 102 -3.23 -14.88 16.53
CA LEU A 102 -4.61 -14.50 16.29
C LEU A 102 -5.59 -15.54 16.85
N GLN A 103 -6.62 -15.04 17.55
CA GLN A 103 -7.67 -15.87 18.14
C GLN A 103 -8.64 -16.39 17.06
N LEU A 104 -9.02 -17.65 17.20
CA LEU A 104 -9.97 -18.33 16.33
C LEU A 104 -11.24 -18.71 17.12
N PRO A 105 -12.43 -18.78 16.48
CA PRO A 105 -12.64 -18.55 15.06
C PRO A 105 -12.62 -17.06 14.67
N LEU A 106 -12.04 -16.77 13.50
CA LEU A 106 -12.01 -15.41 12.96
C LEU A 106 -12.94 -15.28 11.76
N ALA A 107 -14.02 -14.52 11.90
CA ALA A 107 -14.98 -14.29 10.82
C ALA A 107 -14.41 -13.35 9.75
N PHE A 108 -14.78 -13.59 8.49
CA PHE A 108 -14.40 -12.76 7.35
C PHE A 108 -15.55 -12.58 6.35
N HIS A 109 -15.46 -11.49 5.57
CA HIS A 109 -16.34 -11.17 4.46
C HIS A 109 -15.49 -10.99 3.19
N LEU A 110 -15.76 -11.75 2.13
CA LEU A 110 -15.24 -11.44 0.79
C LEU A 110 -16.22 -10.49 0.11
N ARG A 111 -15.74 -9.34 -0.35
CA ARG A 111 -16.53 -8.33 -1.05
C ARG A 111 -16.02 -8.16 -2.47
N ASN A 112 -16.92 -7.94 -3.43
CA ASN A 112 -16.54 -7.58 -4.80
C ASN A 112 -16.14 -6.09 -4.90
N ALA A 113 -15.73 -5.65 -6.10
CA ALA A 113 -15.35 -4.26 -6.37
C ALA A 113 -16.45 -3.22 -6.06
N GLN A 114 -17.73 -3.62 -6.02
CA GLN A 114 -18.85 -2.76 -5.60
C GLN A 114 -19.07 -2.73 -4.08
N GLY A 115 -18.23 -3.41 -3.29
CA GLY A 115 -18.34 -3.50 -1.83
C GLY A 115 -19.40 -4.48 -1.32
N LEU A 116 -20.06 -5.24 -2.21
CA LEU A 116 -21.08 -6.22 -1.85
C LEU A 116 -20.41 -7.49 -1.33
N SER A 117 -20.84 -7.98 -0.16
CA SER A 117 -20.38 -9.27 0.38
C SER A 117 -20.88 -10.41 -0.51
N VAL A 118 -19.95 -11.10 -1.16
CA VAL A 118 -20.21 -12.27 -2.01
C VAL A 118 -20.01 -13.59 -1.26
N LEU A 119 -19.22 -13.56 -0.18
CA LEU A 119 -19.02 -14.69 0.72
C LEU A 119 -18.85 -14.18 2.15
N ILE A 120 -19.44 -14.91 3.09
CA ILE A 120 -19.21 -14.75 4.53
C ILE A 120 -18.71 -16.09 5.04
N GLY A 121 -17.60 -16.07 5.77
CA GLY A 121 -16.96 -17.27 6.28
C GLY A 121 -16.31 -17.03 7.63
N ARG A 122 -15.64 -18.06 8.13
CA ARG A 122 -14.81 -17.98 9.33
C ARG A 122 -13.64 -18.93 9.21
N MET A 123 -12.51 -18.49 9.74
CA MET A 123 -11.29 -19.28 9.88
C MET A 123 -11.41 -20.08 11.18
N GLU A 124 -11.39 -21.41 11.08
CA GLU A 124 -11.36 -22.32 12.24
C GLU A 124 -9.92 -22.77 12.55
N THR A 125 -9.03 -22.62 11.57
CA THR A 125 -7.60 -22.97 11.61
C THR A 125 -6.78 -21.77 11.17
N HIS A 126 -5.48 -21.76 11.50
CA HIS A 126 -4.54 -20.72 11.05
C HIS A 126 -4.19 -20.81 9.56
N GLU A 127 -4.72 -21.79 8.84
CA GLU A 127 -4.58 -21.91 7.39
C GLU A 127 -5.90 -22.41 6.81
N GLN A 128 -6.36 -21.78 5.74
CA GLN A 128 -7.57 -22.21 5.02
C GLN A 128 -7.48 -21.88 3.54
N TYR A 129 -7.86 -22.85 2.71
CA TYR A 129 -8.04 -22.62 1.27
C TYR A 129 -9.46 -22.10 0.98
N LEU A 130 -9.54 -21.06 0.17
CA LEU A 130 -10.76 -20.48 -0.35
C LEU A 130 -10.81 -20.62 -1.87
N SER A 131 -11.72 -21.46 -2.35
CA SER A 131 -11.99 -21.58 -3.79
C SER A 131 -12.71 -20.34 -4.30
N LEU A 132 -12.21 -19.80 -5.41
CA LEU A 132 -12.77 -18.64 -6.08
C LEU A 132 -13.26 -18.93 -7.51
N VAL A 133 -13.30 -20.20 -7.91
CA VAL A 133 -13.69 -20.60 -9.28
C VAL A 133 -15.12 -20.20 -9.66
N THR A 134 -16.00 -20.04 -8.67
CA THR A 134 -17.41 -19.69 -8.88
C THR A 134 -17.66 -18.18 -8.96
N TYR A 135 -16.65 -17.36 -8.67
CA TYR A 135 -16.76 -15.90 -8.71
C TYR A 135 -16.13 -15.36 -10.00
N PRO A 136 -16.67 -14.28 -10.58
CA PRO A 136 -16.09 -13.62 -11.75
C PRO A 136 -14.62 -13.22 -11.54
N ALA A 137 -13.89 -13.08 -12.65
CA ALA A 137 -12.60 -12.38 -12.63
C ALA A 137 -12.80 -10.93 -12.19
N GLY A 138 -11.87 -10.41 -11.39
CA GLY A 138 -11.93 -9.06 -10.85
C GLY A 138 -11.21 -8.93 -9.51
N VAL A 139 -11.36 -7.75 -8.91
CA VAL A 139 -10.80 -7.41 -7.60
C VAL A 139 -11.83 -7.66 -6.50
N TYR A 140 -11.37 -8.29 -5.43
CA TYR A 140 -12.13 -8.54 -4.22
C TYR A 140 -11.36 -8.01 -3.00
N THR A 141 -12.09 -7.72 -1.93
CA THR A 141 -11.49 -7.40 -0.62
C THR A 141 -11.98 -8.39 0.43
N LEU A 142 -11.05 -8.93 1.22
CA LEU A 142 -11.33 -9.82 2.32
C LEU A 142 -11.21 -9.04 3.63
N HIS A 143 -12.36 -8.82 4.28
CA HIS A 143 -12.48 -8.07 5.52
C HIS A 143 -12.61 -9.04 6.70
N PHE A 144 -11.68 -9.00 7.64
CA PHE A 144 -11.75 -9.76 8.87
C PHE A 144 -12.38 -8.95 10.00
N HIS A 145 -13.01 -9.64 10.96
CA HIS A 145 -13.67 -8.99 12.10
C HIS A 145 -12.71 -8.29 13.08
N ASN A 146 -11.40 -8.56 13.01
CA ASN A 146 -10.37 -7.85 13.76
C ASN A 146 -9.98 -6.50 13.12
N GLY A 147 -10.60 -6.12 11.99
CA GLY A 147 -10.33 -4.88 11.27
C GLY A 147 -9.33 -5.03 10.12
N SER A 148 -8.62 -6.17 10.01
CA SER A 148 -7.70 -6.43 8.90
C SER A 148 -8.46 -6.50 7.58
N VAL A 149 -7.88 -5.91 6.53
CA VAL A 149 -8.39 -5.98 5.16
C VAL A 149 -7.26 -6.41 4.24
N VAL A 150 -7.55 -7.33 3.32
CA VAL A 150 -6.60 -7.80 2.31
C VAL A 150 -7.24 -7.80 0.92
N VAL A 151 -6.52 -7.31 -0.08
CA VAL A 151 -6.96 -7.32 -1.48
C VAL A 151 -6.71 -8.70 -2.09
N VAL A 152 -7.65 -9.19 -2.88
CA VAL A 152 -7.59 -10.47 -3.59
C VAL A 152 -7.90 -10.24 -5.06
N VAL A 153 -6.97 -10.62 -5.95
CA VAL A 153 -7.10 -10.47 -7.40
C VAL A 153 -7.38 -11.82 -8.04
N ARG A 154 -8.53 -11.92 -8.72
CA ARG A 154 -8.98 -13.12 -9.44
C ARG A 154 -8.86 -12.88 -10.96
N GLN A 155 -8.03 -13.67 -11.65
CA GLN A 155 -7.76 -13.57 -13.10
C GLN A 155 -8.57 -14.55 -13.97
#